data_AF-A0A9Q0QIU4-F1
#
_entry.id   AF-A0A9Q0QIU4-F1
#
_cell.length_a   1.000
_cell.length_b   1.000
_cell.length_c   1.000
_cell.angle_alpha   90.00
_cell.angle_beta   90.00
_cell.angle_gamma   90.00
#
_symmetry.space_group_name_H-M   'P 1'
#
loop_
_entity.id
_entity.type
_entity.pdbx_description
1 polymer ?
#
loop_
_entity_poly.entity_id
_entity_poly.type
_entity_poly.pdbx_seq_one_letter_code
_entity_poly.pdbx_strand_id
1 'polypeptide(L)'
;MGEESLNTVPFDRTAEQAILAMKKGAQLLKCGRRGKPRFCPFRLSTDEKYLIWYSGQEEKQLRLSLVMKIVTGQRTRQLQPDKENHSFSLIYTNGVRSCSLDLICKDKAQADSWFIGLRAVISKCHHF
;
A
#
# COMPACT_ATOMS: atom_id res chain seq x y z
N MET A 1 14.03 -36.75 -7.99
CA MET A 1 13.93 -35.73 -9.06
C MET A 1 12.49 -35.76 -9.51
N GLY A 2 11.67 -34.89 -8.93
CA GLY A 2 10.22 -34.85 -9.15
C GLY A 2 9.82 -33.40 -9.13
N GLU A 3 9.64 -32.84 -10.32
CA GLU A 3 9.22 -31.47 -10.54
C GLU A 3 7.73 -31.37 -10.21
N GLU A 4 7.40 -30.99 -8.98
CA GLU A 4 6.03 -30.62 -8.61
C GLU A 4 5.74 -29.20 -9.14
N SER A 5 5.32 -29.16 -10.40
CA SER A 5 4.64 -28.02 -11.00
C SER A 5 3.28 -27.85 -10.31
N LEU A 6 3.26 -27.20 -9.15
CA LEU A 6 2.02 -26.78 -8.51
C LEU A 6 1.50 -25.55 -9.24
N ASN A 7 0.34 -25.72 -9.87
CA ASN A 7 -0.45 -24.69 -10.52
C ASN A 7 -0.72 -23.50 -9.57
N THR A 8 0.19 -22.52 -9.57
CA THR A 8 -0.03 -21.23 -8.93
C THR A 8 -1.11 -20.50 -9.71
N VAL A 9 -2.28 -20.39 -9.09
CA VAL A 9 -3.42 -19.61 -9.57
C VAL A 9 -2.91 -18.25 -10.09
N PRO A 10 -3.37 -17.73 -11.24
CA PRO A 10 -2.85 -16.49 -11.84
C PRO A 10 -2.77 -15.31 -10.85
N PHE A 11 -3.68 -15.30 -9.87
CA PHE A 11 -3.74 -14.33 -8.78
C PHE A 11 -2.47 -14.28 -7.91
N ASP A 12 -1.83 -15.42 -7.65
CA ASP A 12 -0.67 -15.51 -6.77
C ASP A 12 0.58 -14.94 -7.46
N ARG A 13 0.77 -15.24 -8.76
CA ARG A 13 1.87 -14.67 -9.55
C ARG A 13 1.75 -13.15 -9.68
N THR A 14 0.54 -12.63 -9.90
CA THR A 14 0.31 -11.17 -9.95
C THR A 14 0.55 -10.53 -8.59
N ALA A 15 0.17 -11.20 -7.49
CA ALA A 15 0.44 -10.73 -6.13
C ALA A 15 1.94 -10.71 -5.82
N GLU A 16 2.69 -11.76 -6.17
CA GLU A 16 4.14 -11.82 -6.00
C GLU A 16 4.85 -10.70 -6.78
N GLN A 17 4.48 -10.50 -8.04
CA GLN A 17 5.04 -9.43 -8.87
C GLN A 17 4.72 -8.04 -8.28
N ALA A 18 3.51 -7.84 -7.78
CA ALA A 18 3.12 -6.61 -7.08
C ALA A 18 3.92 -6.40 -5.80
N ILE A 19 4.13 -7.45 -4.99
CA ILE A 19 4.95 -7.40 -3.78
C ILE A 19 6.40 -7.05 -4.13
N LEU A 20 6.98 -7.67 -5.16
CA LEU A 20 8.32 -7.36 -5.64
C LEU A 20 8.44 -5.90 -6.10
N ALA A 21 7.45 -5.38 -6.82
CA ALA A 21 7.39 -3.98 -7.21
C ALA A 21 7.29 -3.04 -5.99
N MET A 22 6.49 -3.40 -4.99
CA MET A 22 6.40 -2.67 -3.73
C MET A 22 7.72 -2.69 -2.95
N LYS A 23 8.47 -3.80 -2.94
CA LYS A 23 9.80 -3.89 -2.32
C LYS A 23 10.83 -3.02 -3.03
N LYS A 24 10.80 -2.96 -4.36
CA LYS A 24 11.59 -2.00 -5.16
C LYS A 24 11.24 -0.55 -4.80
N GLY A 25 9.97 -0.33 -4.47
CA GLY A 25 9.42 0.94 -4.04
C GLY A 25 8.88 1.77 -5.20
N ALA A 26 8.06 2.75 -4.86
CA ALA A 26 7.42 3.65 -5.80
C ALA A 26 7.28 5.06 -5.22
N GLN A 27 7.31 6.06 -6.09
CA GLN A 27 6.96 7.42 -5.71
C GLN A 27 5.44 7.52 -5.61
N LEU A 28 4.93 7.66 -4.39
CA LEU A 28 3.52 7.90 -4.11
C LEU A 28 3.33 9.27 -3.49
N LEU A 29 2.21 9.91 -3.79
CA LEU A 29 1.85 11.19 -3.22
C LEU A 29 1.10 10.95 -1.90
N LYS A 30 1.71 11.33 -0.79
CA LYS A 30 1.10 11.25 0.54
C LYS A 30 0.25 12.50 0.80
N CYS A 31 -1.04 12.28 1.08
CA CYS A 31 -1.96 13.32 1.53
C CYS A 31 -2.10 13.25 3.06
N GLY A 32 -1.56 14.24 3.76
CA GLY A 32 -1.75 14.39 5.21
C GLY A 32 -2.99 15.24 5.53
N ARG A 33 -3.45 15.17 6.79
CA ARG A 33 -4.54 16.04 7.29
C ARG A 33 -4.20 17.53 7.30
N ARG A 34 -2.91 17.89 7.20
CA ARG A 34 -2.44 19.28 7.13
C ARG A 34 -1.33 19.40 6.09
N GLY A 35 -1.46 20.36 5.19
CA GLY A 35 -0.43 20.75 4.23
C GLY A 35 -0.64 20.22 2.81
N LYS A 36 0.25 20.66 1.91
CA LYS A 36 0.27 20.26 0.50
C LYS A 36 0.67 18.79 0.37
N PRO A 37 0.02 18.00 -0.50
CA PRO A 37 0.46 16.63 -0.80
C PRO A 37 1.93 16.61 -1.23
N ARG A 38 2.70 15.63 -0.74
CA ARG A 38 4.13 15.48 -1.06
C ARG A 38 4.39 14.13 -1.70
N PHE A 39 5.22 14.13 -2.75
CA PHE A 39 5.73 12.89 -3.32
C PHE A 39 6.77 12.32 -2.37
N CYS A 40 6.61 11.05 -2.03
CA CYS A 40 7.54 10.34 -1.16
C CYS A 40 7.79 8.94 -1.74
N PRO A 41 9.03 8.43 -1.66
CA PRO A 41 9.30 7.02 -1.91
C PRO A 41 8.62 6.19 -0.83
N PHE A 42 7.72 5.30 -1.25
CA PHE A 42 7.15 4.25 -0.43
C PHE A 42 7.75 2.92 -0.86
N ARG A 43 8.14 2.08 0.09
CA ARG A 43 8.64 0.73 -0.16
C ARG A 43 8.11 -0.24 0.88
N LEU A 44 7.91 -1.49 0.48
CA LEU A 44 7.68 -2.60 1.38
C LEU A 44 9.01 -3.09 1.94
N SER A 45 9.05 -3.37 3.23
CA SER A 45 10.20 -4.00 3.88
C SER A 45 10.48 -5.39 3.29
N THR A 46 11.73 -5.84 3.36
CA THR A 46 12.17 -7.15 2.85
C THR A 46 11.38 -8.30 3.49
N ASP A 47 11.05 -8.14 4.77
CA ASP A 47 10.27 -9.08 5.58
C ASP A 47 8.74 -8.97 5.37
N GLU A 48 8.28 -8.09 4.48
CA GLU A 48 6.87 -7.87 4.15
C GLU A 48 6.00 -7.40 5.33
N LYS A 49 6.59 -6.97 6.46
CA LYS A 49 5.82 -6.57 7.64
C LYS A 49 5.56 -5.07 7.73
N TYR A 50 6.40 -4.27 7.09
CA TYR A 50 6.37 -2.81 7.22
C TYR A 50 6.29 -2.11 5.87
N LEU A 51 5.41 -1.12 5.78
CA LEU A 51 5.43 -0.12 4.73
C LEU A 51 6.28 1.07 5.19
N ILE A 52 7.34 1.38 4.47
CA ILE A 52 8.36 2.37 4.84
C ILE A 52 8.30 3.55 3.87
N TRP A 53 8.36 4.77 4.38
CA TRP A 53 8.50 5.99 3.58
C TRP A 53 9.33 7.04 4.32
N TYR A 54 9.87 7.99 3.58
CA TYR A 54 10.59 9.12 4.17
C TYR A 54 9.71 10.36 4.22
N SER A 55 9.70 11.03 5.36
CA SER A 55 9.06 12.33 5.56
C SER A 55 10.14 13.37 5.83
N GLY A 56 10.67 13.98 4.77
CA GLY A 56 11.89 14.79 4.88
C GLY A 56 13.10 13.88 5.07
N GLN A 57 13.80 14.01 6.20
CA GLN A 57 14.93 13.13 6.55
C GLN A 57 14.54 12.01 7.53
N GLU A 58 13.31 12.00 8.05
CA GLU A 58 12.87 10.96 8.95
C GLU A 58 12.30 9.77 8.20
N GLU A 59 12.83 8.58 8.47
CA GLU A 59 12.18 7.33 8.08
C GLU A 59 10.93 7.09 8.94
N LYS A 60 9.81 6.83 8.29
CA LYS A 60 8.55 6.43 8.92
C LYS A 60 8.18 5.04 8.41
N GLN A 61 7.59 4.27 9.30
CA GLN A 61 7.22 2.88 9.04
C GLN A 61 5.82 2.61 9.60
N LEU A 62 5.01 1.87 8.83
CA LEU A 62 3.68 1.40 9.20
C LEU A 62 3.70 -0.12 9.18
N ARG A 63 3.41 -0.73 10.32
CA ARG A 63 3.24 -2.18 10.41
C ARG A 63 1.95 -2.59 9.73
N LEU A 64 2.03 -3.49 8.74
CA LEU A 64 0.88 -3.89 7.92
C LEU A 64 -0.15 -4.71 8.70
N SER A 65 0.28 -5.39 9.77
CA SER A 65 -0.65 -6.07 10.71
C SER A 65 -1.54 -5.11 11.49
N LEU A 66 -1.23 -3.81 11.52
CA LEU A 66 -2.08 -2.79 12.14
C LEU A 66 -3.10 -2.20 11.14
N VAL A 67 -2.98 -2.54 9.87
CA VAL A 67 -3.88 -2.05 8.81
C VAL A 67 -5.17 -2.85 8.86
N MET A 68 -6.24 -2.19 9.29
CA MET A 68 -7.56 -2.80 9.39
C MET A 68 -8.25 -2.90 8.03
N LYS A 69 -8.04 -1.91 7.17
CA LYS A 69 -8.74 -1.83 5.87
C LYS A 69 -7.98 -0.98 4.88
N ILE A 70 -8.03 -1.40 3.61
CA ILE A 70 -7.68 -0.56 2.46
C ILE A 70 -8.98 -0.03 1.87
N VAL A 71 -9.08 1.28 1.69
CA VAL A 71 -10.22 1.94 1.03
C VAL A 71 -9.73 2.53 -0.28
N THR A 72 -10.23 2.03 -1.40
CA THR A 72 -10.00 2.63 -2.73
C THR A 72 -10.95 3.81 -2.92
N GLY A 73 -10.47 4.91 -3.49
CA GLY A 73 -11.23 6.15 -3.64
C GLY A 73 -11.17 7.03 -2.38
N GLN A 74 -11.07 8.34 -2.59
CA GLN A 74 -10.90 9.31 -1.51
C GLN A 74 -12.22 9.54 -0.77
N ARG A 75 -12.32 9.12 0.50
CA ARG A 75 -13.43 9.52 1.40
C ARG A 75 -13.16 10.81 2.19
N THR A 76 -12.15 11.58 1.80
CA THR A 76 -11.73 12.83 2.45
C THR A 76 -11.95 14.06 1.54
N ARG A 77 -13.23 14.35 1.33
CA ARG A 77 -13.91 15.67 1.30
C ARG A 77 -13.39 16.84 0.46
N GLN A 78 -12.21 16.85 -0.17
CA GLN A 78 -11.81 17.96 -1.05
C GLN A 78 -10.75 17.49 -2.06
N LEU A 79 -11.07 17.64 -3.35
CA LEU A 79 -10.19 17.70 -4.55
C LEU A 79 -10.44 16.61 -5.60
N GLN A 80 -11.43 16.92 -6.45
CA GLN A 80 -11.50 16.62 -7.89
C GLN A 80 -11.87 15.17 -8.33
N PRO A 81 -12.99 15.00 -9.08
CA PRO A 81 -13.47 13.70 -9.55
C PRO A 81 -12.53 13.01 -10.56
N ASP A 82 -11.61 13.76 -11.19
CA ASP A 82 -10.77 13.25 -12.28
C ASP A 82 -9.64 12.28 -11.82
N LYS A 83 -9.31 12.26 -10.52
CA LYS A 83 -8.16 11.50 -9.98
C LYS A 83 -8.52 10.38 -9.01
N GLU A 84 -9.81 10.06 -8.89
CA GLU A 84 -10.34 9.14 -7.88
C GLU A 84 -9.80 7.70 -8.06
N ASN A 85 -9.58 7.29 -9.31
CA ASN A 85 -9.14 5.95 -9.70
C ASN A 85 -7.70 5.60 -9.31
N HIS A 86 -6.87 6.58 -8.94
CA HIS A 86 -5.47 6.36 -8.57
C HIS A 86 -5.22 6.60 -7.08
N SER A 87 -6.26 6.76 -6.27
CA SER A 87 -6.17 7.09 -4.85
C SER A 87 -6.64 5.95 -3.95
N PHE A 88 -5.94 5.75 -2.84
CA PHE A 88 -6.37 4.81 -1.81
C PHE A 88 -5.91 5.26 -0.42
N SER A 89 -6.65 4.84 0.60
CA SER A 89 -6.40 5.14 2.00
C SER A 89 -6.18 3.86 2.78
N LEU A 90 -5.07 3.80 3.52
CA LEU A 90 -4.81 2.73 4.49
C LEU A 90 -5.34 3.14 5.85
N ILE A 91 -6.36 2.44 6.35
CA ILE A 91 -6.91 2.63 7.69
C ILE A 91 -6.17 1.69 8.63
N TYR A 92 -5.45 2.25 9.60
CA TYR A 92 -4.66 1.50 10.56
C TYR A 92 -4.91 1.97 11.99
N THR A 93 -4.67 1.10 12.97
CA THR A 93 -4.75 1.47 14.40
C THR A 93 -3.35 1.78 14.95
N ASN A 94 -3.23 2.84 15.74
CA ASN A 94 -2.03 3.12 16.53
C ASN A 94 -2.32 2.90 18.03
N GLY A 95 -2.96 1.78 18.36
CA GLY A 95 -3.41 1.44 19.71
C GLY A 95 -4.78 2.04 20.03
N VAL A 96 -4.83 3.35 20.31
CA VAL A 96 -6.03 4.01 20.87
C VAL A 96 -6.93 4.64 19.80
N ARG A 97 -6.41 4.91 18.60
CA ARG A 97 -7.17 5.59 17.53
C ARG A 97 -6.92 4.96 16.17
N SER A 98 -7.97 4.95 15.36
CA SER A 98 -7.88 4.68 13.92
C SER A 98 -7.34 5.91 13.19
N CYS A 99 -6.26 5.70 12.46
CA CYS A 99 -5.59 6.67 11.60
C CYS A 99 -5.79 6.27 10.14
N SER A 100 -5.78 7.26 9.24
CA SER A 100 -5.79 7.04 7.79
C SER A 100 -4.49 7.56 7.19
N LEU A 101 -3.89 6.76 6.31
CA LEU A 101 -2.78 7.16 5.46
C LEU A 101 -3.29 7.23 4.02
N ASP A 102 -3.55 8.45 3.55
CA ASP A 102 -4.10 8.69 2.21
C ASP A 102 -2.94 8.80 1.20
N LEU A 103 -2.97 7.94 0.18
CA LEU A 103 -1.95 7.80 -0.85
C LEU A 103 -2.58 7.98 -2.24
N ILE A 104 -1.87 8.68 -3.11
CA ILE A 104 -2.27 8.87 -4.51
C ILE A 104 -1.12 8.39 -5.41
N CYS A 105 -1.44 7.45 -6.29
CA CYS A 105 -0.56 6.92 -7.30
C CYS A 105 -0.48 7.83 -8.53
N LYS A 106 0.60 7.68 -9.30
CA LYS A 106 0.80 8.39 -10.56
C LYS A 106 -0.22 7.99 -11.63
N ASP A 107 -0.55 6.70 -11.69
CA ASP A 107 -1.43 6.10 -12.69
C ASP A 107 -2.21 4.91 -12.11
N LYS A 108 -3.20 4.43 -12.87
CA LYS A 108 -4.07 3.32 -12.48
C LYS A 108 -3.31 2.01 -12.31
N ALA A 109 -2.35 1.72 -13.19
CA ALA A 109 -1.56 0.49 -13.13
C ALA A 109 -0.74 0.42 -11.84
N GLN A 110 -0.17 1.54 -11.39
CA GLN A 110 0.50 1.65 -10.11
C GLN A 110 -0.50 1.47 -8.96
N ALA A 111 -1.67 2.12 -9.00
CA ALA A 111 -2.69 1.96 -7.97
C ALA A 111 -3.16 0.50 -7.83
N ASP A 112 -3.45 -0.17 -8.95
CA ASP A 112 -3.86 -1.56 -8.99
C ASP A 112 -2.76 -2.48 -8.45
N SER A 113 -1.51 -2.28 -8.86
CA SER A 113 -0.36 -3.05 -8.35
C SER A 113 -0.20 -2.87 -6.84
N TRP A 114 -0.28 -1.65 -6.33
CA TRP A 114 -0.20 -1.38 -4.89
C TRP A 114 -1.36 -2.01 -4.13
N PHE A 115 -2.59 -1.92 -4.67
CA PHE A 115 -3.77 -2.52 -4.05
C PHE A 115 -3.66 -4.04 -3.96
N ILE A 116 -3.27 -4.70 -5.06
CA ILE A 116 -3.07 -6.16 -5.10
C ILE A 116 -2.00 -6.58 -4.09
N GLY A 117 -0.84 -5.92 -4.10
CA GLY A 117 0.26 -6.27 -3.20
C GLY A 117 -0.06 -6.02 -1.73
N LEU A 118 -0.66 -4.87 -1.39
CA LEU A 118 -1.09 -4.57 -0.02
C LEU A 118 -2.15 -5.57 0.47
N ARG A 119 -3.12 -5.92 -0.37
CA ARG A 119 -4.15 -6.90 -0.01
C ARG A 119 -3.52 -8.27 0.25
N ALA A 120 -2.60 -8.71 -0.61
CA ALA A 120 -1.91 -9.98 -0.44
C ALA A 120 -1.10 -10.03 0.87
N VAL A 121 -0.34 -8.97 1.17
CA VAL A 121 0.50 -8.92 2.38
C VAL A 121 -0.33 -8.78 3.65
N ILE A 122 -1.38 -7.94 3.65
CA ILE A 122 -2.28 -7.79 4.80
C ILE A 122 -3.03 -9.10 5.05
N SER A 123 -3.49 -9.78 3.99
CA SER A 123 -4.12 -11.09 4.11
C SER A 123 -3.18 -12.11 4.76
N LYS A 124 -1.89 -12.13 4.40
CA LYS A 124 -0.87 -12.98 5.04
C LYS A 124 -0.63 -12.59 6.50
N CYS A 125 -0.68 -11.30 6.84
CA CYS A 125 -0.47 -10.81 8.20
C CYS A 125 -1.66 -11.09 9.14
N HIS A 126 -2.88 -11.13 8.61
CA HIS A 126 -4.12 -11.35 9.37
C HIS A 126 -4.52 -12.82 9.45
N HIS A 127 -3.91 -13.69 8.63
CA HIS A 127 -4.10 -15.14 8.69
C HIS A 127 -3.13 -15.76 9.70
N PHE A 128 -3.31 -15.38 10.97
CA PHE A 128 -2.80 -16.08 12.15
C PHE A 128 -3.98 -16.56 12.99
#